data_AF-A0A1X7TL08-F1
#
_entry.id   AF-A0A1X7TL08-F1
#
_cell.length_a   1.000
_cell.length_b   1.000
_cell.length_c   1.000
_cell.angle_alpha   90.00
_cell.angle_beta   90.00
_cell.angle_gamma   90.00
#
_symmetry.space_group_name_H-M   'P 1'
#
loop_
_entity.id
_entity.type
_entity.pdbx_description
1 polymer ?
#
loop_
_entity_poly.entity_id
_entity_poly.type
_entity_poly.pdbx_seq_one_letter_code
_entity_poly.pdbx_strand_id
1 'polypeptide(L)' 'MLDSDRHGCLTDKTFDTLKSRAFKVSIPEKYKELESEGTNPPICLFSKVDACQKINELMLESLETENTICMC' A
#
# COMPACT_ATOMS: atom_id res chain seq x y z
N MET A 1 20.10 2.70 1.85
CA MET A 1 18.89 3.21 1.17
C MET A 1 18.09 4.09 2.10
N LEU A 2 17.46 3.53 3.16
CA LEU A 2 16.71 4.33 4.14
C LEU A 2 17.59 5.33 4.89
N ASP A 3 18.82 4.96 5.23
CA ASP A 3 19.74 5.87 5.93
C ASP A 3 20.14 7.08 5.06
N SER A 4 20.32 6.86 3.76
CA SER A 4 20.59 7.93 2.79
C SER A 4 19.38 8.85 2.60
N ASP A 5 18.17 8.29 2.59
CA ASP A 5 16.90 9.04 2.54
C ASP A 5 16.72 9.93 3.78
N ARG A 6 17.00 9.40 4.98
CA ARG A 6 16.96 10.16 6.24
C ARG A 6 17.89 11.38 6.24
N HIS A 7 19.00 11.31 5.52
CA HIS A 7 19.97 12.40 5.40
C HIS A 7 19.73 13.29 4.16
N GLY A 8 18.68 13.05 3.38
CA GLY A 8 18.39 13.79 2.15
C GLY A 8 19.37 13.52 1.01
N CYS A 9 20.18 12.46 1.13
CA CYS A 9 21.19 12.07 0.13
C CYS A 9 20.62 10.97 -0.77
N LEU A 10 19.55 11.30 -1.50
CA LEU A 10 18.96 10.39 -2.48
C LEU A 10 19.80 10.37 -3.75
N THR A 11 20.27 9.17 -4.12
CA THR A 11 20.90 8.92 -5.42
C THR A 11 19.85 8.49 -6.43
N ASP A 12 20.13 8.66 -7.73
CA ASP A 12 19.25 8.21 -8.82
C ASP A 12 18.87 6.73 -8.68
N LYS A 13 19.84 5.88 -8.32
CA LYS A 13 19.61 4.45 -8.03
C LYS A 13 18.59 4.24 -6.90
N THR A 14 18.68 5.05 -5.84
CA THR A 14 17.73 4.96 -4.71
C THR A 14 16.35 5.43 -5.12
N PHE A 15 16.28 6.53 -5.87
CA PHE A 15 15.03 7.06 -6.41
C PHE A 15 14.35 6.06 -7.34
N ASP A 16 15.08 5.45 -8.28
CA ASP A 16 14.54 4.44 -9.20
C ASP A 16 14.05 3.18 -8.47
N THR A 17 14.79 2.77 -7.44
CA THR A 17 14.37 1.65 -6.58
C THR A 17 13.06 1.97 -5.86
N LEU A 18 12.92 3.17 -5.29
CA LEU A 18 11.67 3.60 -4.66
C LEU A 18 10.54 3.72 -5.69
N LYS A 19 10.83 4.30 -6.86
CA LYS A 19 9.86 4.49 -7.94
C LYS A 19 9.27 3.16 -8.41
N SER A 20 10.11 2.17 -8.64
CA SER A 20 9.68 0.83 -9.07
C SER A 20 8.82 0.11 -8.02
N ARG A 21 9.05 0.36 -6.72
CA ARG A 21 8.33 -0.31 -5.62
C ARG A 21 7.05 0.42 -5.19
N ALA A 22 7.04 1.75 -5.21
CA ALA A 22 5.98 2.56 -4.62
C ALA A 22 5.02 3.21 -5.64
N PHE A 23 5.40 3.35 -6.91
CA PHE A 23 4.63 4.17 -7.88
C PHE A 23 4.01 3.39 -9.04
N LYS A 24 4.13 2.06 -9.08
CA LYS A 24 3.67 1.25 -10.23
C LYS A 24 2.28 0.63 -10.09
N VAL A 25 1.71 0.62 -8.90
CA VAL A 25 0.49 -0.13 -8.57
C VAL A 25 -0.44 0.75 -7.74
N SER A 26 -1.75 0.54 -7.86
CA SER A 26 -2.70 1.19 -6.96
C SER A 26 -2.53 0.66 -5.53
N ILE A 27 -2.97 1.44 -4.54
CA ILE A 27 -2.89 1.03 -3.13
C ILE A 27 -3.62 -0.30 -2.88
N PRO A 28 -4.85 -0.53 -3.39
CA PRO A 28 -5.56 -1.80 -3.18
C PRO A 28 -4.84 -3.00 -3.79
N GLU A 29 -4.32 -2.86 -5.01
CA GLU A 29 -3.56 -3.93 -5.67
C GLU A 29 -2.30 -4.27 -4.89
N LYS A 30 -1.57 -3.25 -4.43
CA LYS A 30 -0.35 -3.44 -3.64
C LYS A 30 -0.64 -4.05 -2.27
N TYR A 31 -1.78 -3.69 -1.67
CA TYR A 31 -2.23 -4.28 -0.43
C TYR A 31 -2.45 -5.78 -0.60
N LYS A 32 -3.21 -6.22 -1.62
CA LYS A 32 -3.44 -7.65 -1.89
C LYS A 32 -2.16 -8.41 -2.24
N GLU A 33 -1.26 -7.79 -3.00
CA GLU A 33 0.08 -8.35 -3.28
C GLU A 33 0.82 -8.64 -1.97
N LEU A 34 0.93 -7.65 -1.07
CA LEU A 34 1.62 -7.80 0.21
C LEU A 34 0.93 -8.75 1.18
N GLU A 35 -0.41 -8.77 1.19
CA GLU A 35 -1.19 -9.72 1.97
C GLU A 35 -0.93 -11.16 1.53
N SER A 36 -0.75 -11.41 0.23
CA SER A 36 -0.43 -12.74 -0.30
C SER A 36 0.98 -13.24 0.06
N GLU A 37 1.90 -12.32 0.38
CA GLU A 37 3.30 -12.63 0.73
C GLU A 37 3.51 -12.91 2.22
N GLY A 38 2.53 -12.61 3.09
CA GLY A 38 2.70 -12.64 4.54
C GLY A 38 1.52 -13.26 5.30
N THR A 39 1.66 -13.36 6.62
CA THR A 39 0.59 -13.85 7.52
C THR A 39 -0.17 -12.72 8.23
N ASN A 40 0.35 -11.49 8.18
CA ASN A 40 -0.25 -10.33 8.82
C ASN A 40 -0.76 -9.35 7.76
N PRO A 41 -1.94 -8.73 7.98
CA PRO A 41 -2.45 -7.71 7.08
C PRO A 41 -1.47 -6.54 6.97
N PRO A 42 -1.19 -6.03 5.76
CA PRO A 42 -0.33 -4.87 5.58
C PRO A 42 -0.97 -3.60 6.18
N ILE A 43 -0.12 -2.64 6.56
CA ILE A 43 -0.56 -1.35 7.13
C ILE A 43 -0.26 -0.23 6.14
N CYS A 44 -1.25 0.62 5.87
CA CYS A 44 -1.09 1.83 5.09
C CYS A 44 -0.97 3.06 6.00
N LEU A 45 0.02 3.90 5.76
CA LEU A 45 0.24 5.15 6.50
C LEU A 45 0.03 6.34 5.55
N PHE A 46 -0.77 7.31 5.99
CA PHE A 46 -0.99 8.55 5.23
C PHE A 46 -0.70 9.77 6.08
N SER A 47 -0.27 10.85 5.42
CA SER A 47 0.03 12.12 6.07
C SER A 47 -1.21 12.91 6.47
N LYS A 48 -2.38 12.58 5.93
CA LYS A 48 -3.65 13.26 6.18
C LYS A 48 -4.76 12.28 6.50
N VAL A 49 -5.65 12.68 7.40
CA VAL A 49 -6.79 11.88 7.85
C VAL A 49 -7.79 11.61 6.73
N ASP A 50 -8.03 12.58 5.85
CA ASP A 50 -8.98 12.42 4.73
C ASP A 50 -8.52 11.36 3.72
N ALA A 51 -7.19 11.26 3.49
CA ALA A 51 -6.61 10.20 2.68
C ALA A 51 -6.74 8.82 3.35
N CYS A 52 -6.49 8.73 4.67
CA CYS A 52 -6.74 7.51 5.43
C CYS A 52 -8.21 7.06 5.30
N GLN A 53 -9.15 7.99 5.51
CA GLN A 53 -10.58 7.68 5.50
C GLN A 53 -11.01 7.09 4.16
N LYS A 54 -10.66 7.76 3.04
CA LYS A 54 -11.01 7.30 1.69
C LYS A 54 -10.49 5.90 1.38
N ILE A 55 -9.26 5.59 1.79
CA ILE A 55 -8.69 4.26 1.57
C ILE A 55 -9.35 3.22 2.47
N ASN A 56 -9.61 3.55 3.74
CA ASN A 56 -10.27 2.64 4.66
C ASN A 56 -11.68 2.27 4.18
N GLU A 57 -12.47 3.25 3.71
CA GLU A 57 -13.80 3.02 3.12
C GLU A 57 -13.71 2.11 1.89
N LEU A 58 -12.80 2.43 0.95
CA LEU A 58 -12.62 1.63 -0.27
C LEU A 58 -12.17 0.19 0.01
N MET A 59 -11.27 -0.02 0.98
CA MET A 59 -10.84 -1.36 1.37
C MET A 59 -11.98 -2.13 2.07
N LEU A 60 -12.77 -1.45 2.91
CA LEU A 60 -13.90 -2.06 3.60
C LEU A 60 -14.97 -2.54 2.62
N GLU A 61 -15.35 -1.71 1.64
CA GLU A 61 -16.28 -2.08 0.56
C GLU A 61 -15.81 -3.34 -0.18
N SER A 62 -14.51 -3.46 -0.46
CA SER A 62 -13.96 -4.63 -1.16
C SER A 62 -14.11 -5.93 -0.37
N LEU A 63 -14.03 -5.90 0.97
CA LEU A 63 -14.23 -7.07 1.83
C LEU A 63 -15.70 -7.51 1.87
N GLU A 64 -16.62 -6.56 1.92
CA GLU A 64 -18.06 -6.85 1.91
C GLU A 64 -18.46 -7.56 0.61
N THR A 65 -17.89 -7.15 -0.51
CA THR A 65 -18.17 -7.78 -1.81
C THR A 65 -17.63 -9.21 -1.93
N GLU A 66 -16.46 -9.52 -1.34
CA GLU A 66 -15.91 -10.89 -1.33
C GLU A 66 -16.75 -11.84 -0.47
N ASN A 67 -17.27 -11.38 0.67
CA ASN A 67 -18.14 -12.18 1.54
C ASN A 67 -19.49 -12.52 0.89
N THR A 68 -20.04 -11.65 0.04
CA THR A 68 -21.26 -11.97 -0.73
C THR A 68 -21.03 -12.99 -1.84
N ILE A 69 -19.85 -13.04 -2.44
CA ILE A 69 -19.52 -14.03 -3.49
C ILE A 69 -19.33 -15.43 -2.89
N CYS A 70 -18.89 -15.52 -1.62
CA CYS A 70 -18.65 -16.78 -0.92
C CYS A 70 -19.92 -17.40 -0.27
N MET A 71 -21.08 -16.74 -0.38
CA MET A 71 -22.36 -17.19 0.19
C MET A 71 -23.31 -17.89 -0.81
N CYS A 72 -22.82 -18.29 -1.99
CA CYS A 72 -23.55 -19.08 -2.99
C CYS A 72 -22.94 -20.48 -3.16
#